data_AF-A0A816WYN5-F1
#
_entry.id   AF-A0A816WYN5-F1
#
_cell.length_a   1.000
_cell.length_b   1.000
_cell.length_c   1.000
_cell.angle_alpha   90.00
_cell.angle_beta   90.00
_cell.angle_gamma   90.00
#
_symmetry.space_group_name_H-M   'P 1'
#
loop_
_entity.id
_entity.type
_entity.pdbx_description
1 polymer ?
#
loop_
_entity_poly.entity_id
_entity_poly.type
_entity_poly.pdbx_seq_one_letter_code
_entity_poly.pdbx_strand_id
1 'polypeptide(L)'
;MMRILGWQKDDESKLCSRDQHMWLISMTKKMKCISPQGQTTPERVLSNPWYDKGFCEPHQYKAAIDRCKGGYDSCETFIDILSERAKIERTYVTDLERWSDSSIKAISQTKEFGTNKKAWIDSVRASKEIADTHKDLVQRLEENVIDKLVTYKKENYGKSILHVKKIKEFEHDFERAQKSWIKLLDKISKARKEYQDAHRQWKKAETAERIIESDRGAEDEQKAKAKMSVSSYRKEADSLKSKYQQHVDDMKNARPHYEDAMKEVLNRTHDFERKRLAQFKVTYTELHKSLIIDKDPHLKTMSEAFTKAIESLDVEKDINWWNTHYGSDTNSAWPSFEELKD
;
A
#
# COMPACT_ATOMS: atom_id res chain seq x y z
N MET A 1 11.20 2.06 55.55
CA MET A 1 9.84 1.47 55.45
C MET A 1 9.77 0.72 54.12
N MET A 2 10.04 -0.60 54.06
CA MET A 2 9.06 -1.73 54.08
C MET A 2 7.96 -1.56 53.01
N ARG A 3 7.68 -2.45 52.02
CA ARG A 3 7.81 -3.93 51.85
C ARG A 3 7.91 -4.33 50.35
N ILE A 4 8.92 -5.09 49.95
CA ILE A 4 8.95 -6.48 49.41
C ILE A 4 7.64 -7.30 49.40
N LEU A 5 7.29 -7.92 48.25
CA LEU A 5 6.81 -9.31 47.98
C LEU A 5 6.68 -9.42 46.42
N GLY A 6 7.28 -10.29 45.61
CA GLY A 6 8.05 -11.52 45.80
C GLY A 6 7.17 -12.77 45.69
N TRP A 7 6.93 -13.32 44.48
CA TRP A 7 6.44 -14.71 44.29
C TRP A 7 7.03 -15.37 43.04
N GLN A 8 7.30 -16.66 43.19
CA GLN A 8 8.34 -17.50 42.58
C GLN A 8 7.83 -18.37 41.42
N LYS A 9 8.77 -18.85 40.61
CA LYS A 9 8.65 -20.03 39.73
C LYS A 9 8.50 -21.31 40.56
N ASP A 10 7.67 -22.24 40.08
CA ASP A 10 8.00 -23.64 39.72
C ASP A 10 6.69 -24.45 39.57
N ASP A 11 6.48 -25.10 38.41
CA ASP A 11 6.58 -26.56 38.27
C ASP A 11 6.09 -27.02 36.89
N GLU A 12 6.96 -27.71 36.16
CA GLU A 12 6.65 -28.45 34.95
C GLU A 12 6.11 -29.85 35.29
N SER A 13 5.24 -30.34 34.39
CA SER A 13 4.95 -31.74 34.10
C SER A 13 3.64 -32.35 34.65
N LYS A 14 2.95 -32.96 33.68
CA LYS A 14 1.79 -33.88 33.76
C LYS A 14 0.43 -33.22 33.83
N LEU A 15 -0.21 -33.10 32.66
CA LEU A 15 -1.58 -33.61 32.44
C LEU A 15 -1.91 -33.71 30.93
N CYS A 16 -1.99 -34.98 30.51
CA CYS A 16 -2.89 -35.57 29.51
C CYS A 16 -2.88 -35.10 28.03
N SER A 17 -2.30 -35.96 27.19
CA SER A 17 -2.28 -36.02 25.72
C SER A 17 -3.64 -36.17 25.00
N ARG A 18 -4.78 -35.75 25.58
CA ARG A 18 -6.10 -35.82 24.94
C ARG A 18 -6.73 -34.45 24.63
N ASP A 19 -6.28 -33.37 25.26
CA ASP A 19 -6.89 -32.05 25.07
C ASP A 19 -6.29 -31.24 23.90
N GLN A 20 -5.07 -31.57 23.45
CA GLN A 20 -4.50 -30.94 22.26
C GLN A 20 -5.22 -31.35 20.96
N HIS A 21 -5.82 -32.55 20.90
CA HIS A 21 -6.55 -33.01 19.71
C HIS A 21 -7.95 -32.38 19.60
N MET A 22 -8.59 -32.06 20.73
CA MET A 22 -9.88 -31.36 20.75
C MET A 22 -9.75 -29.86 20.49
N TRP A 23 -8.61 -29.25 20.82
CA TRP A 23 -8.33 -27.84 20.51
C TRP A 23 -8.16 -27.62 18.99
N LEU A 24 -7.46 -28.53 18.30
CA LEU A 24 -7.29 -28.49 16.83
C LEU A 24 -8.59 -28.76 16.06
N ILE A 25 -9.48 -29.61 16.58
CA ILE A 25 -10.77 -29.92 15.94
C ILE A 25 -11.84 -28.84 16.24
N SER A 26 -11.72 -28.10 17.34
CA SER A 26 -12.59 -26.94 17.63
C SER A 26 -12.19 -25.69 16.82
N MET A 27 -10.90 -25.50 16.54
CA MET A 27 -10.42 -24.40 15.67
C MET A 27 -10.84 -24.53 14.21
N THR A 28 -11.16 -25.73 13.73
CA THR A 28 -11.58 -25.95 12.34
C THR A 28 -13.09 -25.75 12.10
N LYS A 29 -13.90 -25.50 13.14
CA LYS A 29 -15.35 -25.23 13.00
C LYS A 29 -15.83 -23.83 13.41
N LYS A 30 -14.93 -22.96 13.87
CA LYS A 30 -15.19 -21.52 14.06
C LYS A 30 -14.27 -20.65 13.20
N MET A 31 -14.23 -20.95 11.91
CA MET A 31 -13.67 -20.05 10.89
C MET A 31 -14.72 -19.02 10.43
N LYS A 32 -15.38 -18.37 11.41
CA LYS A 32 -16.23 -17.21 11.16
C LYS A 32 -15.57 -15.99 11.82
N CYS A 33 -15.02 -15.15 10.95
CA CYS A 33 -14.79 -13.73 11.18
C CYS A 33 -13.84 -13.37 12.33
N ILE A 34 -12.55 -13.62 12.14
CA ILE A 34 -11.51 -12.79 12.73
C ILE A 34 -10.72 -12.23 11.55
N SER A 35 -10.95 -10.96 11.20
CA SER A 35 -10.14 -10.24 10.21
C SER A 35 -8.99 -9.56 10.96
N PRO A 36 -7.72 -9.96 10.77
CA PRO A 36 -6.58 -9.18 11.22
C PRO A 36 -6.58 -7.83 10.48
N GLN A 37 -6.38 -6.72 11.20
CA GLN A 37 -6.33 -5.39 10.58
C GLN A 37 -5.32 -5.40 9.42
N GLY A 38 -5.80 -5.28 8.18
CA GLY A 38 -4.98 -5.29 6.96
C GLY A 38 -5.42 -6.26 5.87
N GLN A 39 -6.35 -7.19 6.12
CA GLN A 39 -6.98 -7.96 5.04
C GLN A 39 -8.18 -7.22 4.46
N THR A 40 -8.31 -7.27 3.13
CA THR A 40 -9.46 -6.77 2.38
C THR A 40 -10.75 -7.25 3.04
N THR A 41 -11.70 -6.35 3.29
CA THR A 41 -13.00 -6.72 3.85
C THR A 41 -13.65 -7.81 2.99
N PRO A 42 -14.47 -8.71 3.58
CA PRO A 42 -15.19 -9.73 2.80
C PRO A 42 -15.97 -9.13 1.62
N GLU A 43 -16.52 -7.92 1.79
CA GLU A 43 -17.14 -7.12 0.73
C GLU A 43 -16.22 -6.79 -0.45
N ARG A 44 -14.93 -6.55 -0.20
CA ARG A 44 -13.93 -6.26 -1.24
C ARG A 44 -13.47 -7.53 -1.97
N VAL A 45 -13.53 -8.69 -1.31
CA VAL A 45 -13.27 -10.00 -1.91
C VAL A 45 -14.46 -10.44 -2.77
N LEU A 46 -15.69 -10.20 -2.30
CA LEU A 46 -16.91 -10.53 -3.03
C LEU A 46 -17.25 -9.54 -4.16
N SER A 47 -16.78 -8.30 -4.08
CA SER A 47 -16.86 -7.33 -5.19
C SER A 47 -15.72 -7.45 -6.19
N ASN A 48 -14.78 -8.37 -5.98
CA ASN A 48 -13.70 -8.64 -6.92
C ASN A 48 -14.27 -9.36 -8.16
N PRO A 49 -14.23 -8.75 -9.36
CA PRO A 49 -14.76 -9.35 -10.59
C PRO A 49 -14.01 -10.63 -11.02
N TRP A 50 -12.94 -11.01 -10.30
CA TRP A 50 -12.07 -12.14 -10.58
C TRP A 50 -12.31 -13.35 -9.65
N TYR A 51 -13.25 -13.30 -8.71
CA TYR A 51 -13.36 -14.29 -7.62
C TYR A 51 -14.02 -15.64 -8.03
N ASP A 52 -14.84 -15.67 -9.07
CA ASP A 52 -15.60 -16.86 -9.49
C ASP A 52 -14.99 -17.62 -10.67
N LYS A 53 -13.87 -17.15 -11.23
CA LYS A 53 -13.28 -17.64 -12.47
C LYS A 53 -11.82 -18.08 -12.30
N GLY A 54 -11.45 -19.14 -13.02
CA GLY A 54 -10.08 -19.63 -13.02
C GLY A 54 -9.12 -18.72 -13.79
N PHE A 55 -7.88 -18.61 -13.33
CA PHE A 55 -6.83 -17.80 -14.00
C PHE A 55 -6.65 -18.11 -15.50
N CYS A 56 -6.82 -19.38 -15.90
CA CYS A 56 -6.69 -19.84 -17.30
C CYS A 56 -7.94 -19.56 -18.15
N GLU A 57 -9.00 -18.97 -17.60
CA GLU A 57 -10.13 -18.52 -18.39
C GLU A 57 -9.78 -17.26 -19.19
N PRO A 58 -10.46 -17.01 -20.34
CA PRO A 58 -10.26 -15.82 -21.14
C PRO A 58 -10.21 -14.54 -20.31
N HIS A 59 -9.13 -13.79 -20.48
CA HIS A 59 -8.87 -12.48 -19.88
C HIS A 59 -8.79 -12.41 -18.35
N GLN A 60 -8.78 -13.53 -17.62
CA GLN A 60 -8.67 -13.50 -16.15
C GLN A 60 -7.26 -13.11 -15.65
N TYR A 61 -6.24 -13.16 -16.51
CA TYR A 61 -4.90 -12.62 -16.21
C TYR A 61 -4.91 -11.11 -15.90
N LYS A 62 -5.99 -10.39 -16.26
CA LYS A 62 -6.16 -8.98 -15.93
C LYS A 62 -6.06 -8.71 -14.43
N ALA A 63 -6.45 -9.66 -13.58
CA ALA A 63 -6.23 -9.56 -12.13
C ALA A 63 -4.74 -9.38 -11.77
N ALA A 64 -3.82 -10.09 -12.44
CA ALA A 64 -2.38 -9.95 -12.23
C ALA A 64 -1.86 -8.60 -12.75
N ILE A 65 -2.40 -8.11 -13.86
CA ILE A 65 -2.11 -6.78 -14.42
C ILE A 65 -2.58 -5.68 -13.47
N ASP A 66 -3.79 -5.80 -12.93
CA ASP A 66 -4.36 -4.84 -11.97
C ASP A 66 -3.56 -4.83 -10.66
N ARG A 67 -3.05 -5.97 -10.19
CA ARG A 67 -2.11 -6.00 -9.06
C ARG A 67 -0.84 -5.20 -9.37
N CYS A 68 -0.29 -5.32 -10.57
CA CYS A 68 0.89 -4.56 -10.97
C CYS A 68 0.61 -3.04 -11.03
N LYS A 69 -0.57 -2.64 -11.54
CA LYS A 69 -1.03 -1.23 -11.53
C LYS A 69 -1.20 -0.71 -10.10
N GLY A 70 -1.90 -1.46 -9.26
CA GLY A 70 -2.06 -1.11 -7.84
C GLY A 70 -0.72 -0.96 -7.11
N GLY A 71 0.29 -1.75 -7.47
CA GLY A 71 1.65 -1.59 -6.95
C GLY A 71 2.31 -0.27 -7.36
N TYR A 72 2.14 0.17 -8.61
CA TYR A 72 2.62 1.46 -9.10
C TYR A 72 1.91 2.62 -8.37
N ASP A 73 0.58 2.56 -8.28
CA ASP A 73 -0.24 3.58 -7.61
C ASP A 73 0.10 3.67 -6.12
N SER A 74 0.32 2.52 -5.47
CA SER A 74 0.73 2.46 -4.06
C SER A 74 2.07 3.18 -3.82
N CYS A 75 3.02 3.10 -4.76
CA CYS A 75 4.27 3.85 -4.65
C CYS A 75 4.02 5.37 -4.72
N GLU A 76 3.14 5.82 -5.62
CA GLU A 76 2.73 7.23 -5.75
C GLU A 76 2.10 7.74 -4.46
N THR A 77 1.07 7.05 -3.97
CA THR A 77 0.39 7.41 -2.73
C THR A 77 1.36 7.47 -1.54
N PHE A 78 2.32 6.55 -1.47
CA PHE A 78 3.29 6.54 -0.37
C PHE A 78 4.25 7.73 -0.44
N ILE A 79 4.71 8.10 -1.65
CA ILE A 79 5.53 9.29 -1.88
C ILE A 79 4.76 10.55 -1.45
N ASP A 80 3.49 10.67 -1.83
CA ASP A 80 2.66 11.84 -1.51
C ASP A 80 2.46 11.99 0.01
N ILE A 81 2.09 10.89 0.69
CA ILE A 81 1.90 10.87 2.15
C ILE A 81 3.17 11.30 2.88
N LEU A 82 4.33 10.78 2.46
CA LEU A 82 5.60 11.13 3.11
C LEU A 82 6.07 12.54 2.76
N SER A 83 5.76 13.05 1.57
CA SER A 83 6.06 14.42 1.18
C SER A 83 5.28 15.42 2.04
N GLU A 84 4.00 15.13 2.32
CA GLU A 84 3.22 15.93 3.27
C GLU A 84 3.78 15.83 4.69
N ARG A 85 4.27 14.66 5.11
CA ARG A 85 4.99 14.55 6.39
C ARG A 85 6.23 15.44 6.42
N ALA A 86 7.08 15.40 5.39
CA ALA A 86 8.27 16.24 5.31
C ALA A 86 7.92 17.74 5.34
N LYS A 87 6.81 18.13 4.70
CA LYS A 87 6.31 19.51 4.71
C LYS A 87 5.89 19.98 6.11
N ILE A 88 5.21 19.13 6.89
CA ILE A 88 4.85 19.45 8.29
C ILE A 88 6.11 19.80 9.10
N GLU A 89 7.15 18.99 8.96
CA GLU A 89 8.41 19.17 9.68
C GLU A 89 9.14 20.45 9.24
N ARG A 90 9.12 20.80 7.95
CA ARG A 90 9.64 22.08 7.45
C ARG A 90 8.88 23.28 8.03
N THR A 91 7.56 23.19 8.12
CA THR A 91 6.73 24.24 8.71
C THR A 91 7.09 24.44 10.17
N TYR A 92 7.25 23.35 10.94
CA TYR A 92 7.70 23.42 12.34
C TYR A 92 9.03 24.18 12.47
N VAL A 93 10.02 23.85 11.64
CA VAL A 93 11.31 24.55 11.61
C VAL A 93 11.14 26.04 11.33
N THR A 94 10.39 26.40 10.29
CA THR A 94 10.20 27.80 9.88
C THR A 94 9.46 28.61 10.96
N ASP A 95 8.44 28.01 11.57
CA ASP A 95 7.67 28.66 12.63
C ASP A 95 8.52 28.89 13.88
N LEU A 96 9.39 27.93 14.24
CA LEU A 96 10.29 28.04 15.38
C LEU A 96 11.37 29.10 15.16
N GLU A 97 11.94 29.19 13.95
CA GLU A 97 12.87 30.24 13.56
C GLU A 97 12.23 31.63 13.67
N ARG A 98 11.04 31.80 13.08
CA ARG A 98 10.28 33.06 13.14
C ARG A 98 9.94 33.45 14.58
N TRP A 99 9.48 32.49 15.38
CA TRP A 99 9.16 32.73 16.79
C TRP A 99 10.39 33.22 17.55
N SER A 100 11.52 32.52 17.45
CA SER A 100 12.76 32.87 18.14
C SER A 100 13.21 34.29 17.80
N ASP A 101 13.29 34.63 16.52
CA ASP A 101 13.76 35.95 16.09
C ASP A 101 12.83 37.07 16.56
N SER A 102 11.51 36.84 16.52
CA SER A 102 10.51 37.79 16.99
C SER A 102 10.56 37.98 18.51
N SER A 103 10.73 36.89 19.26
CA SER A 103 10.85 36.90 20.71
C SER A 103 12.12 37.62 21.16
N ILE A 104 13.27 37.34 20.54
CA ILE A 104 14.54 38.03 20.85
C ILE A 104 14.42 39.53 20.59
N LYS A 105 13.76 39.93 19.48
CA LYS A 105 13.49 41.34 19.17
C LYS A 105 12.57 41.98 20.22
N ALA A 106 11.52 41.29 20.66
CA ALA A 106 10.65 41.82 21.70
C ALA A 106 11.39 41.98 23.04
N ILE A 107 12.20 40.99 23.44
CA ILE A 107 12.98 41.03 24.68
C ILE A 107 13.97 42.19 24.65
N SER A 108 14.63 42.46 23.52
CA SER A 108 15.59 43.56 23.41
C SER A 108 14.97 44.93 23.66
N GLN A 109 13.68 45.10 23.33
CA GLN A 109 12.89 46.32 23.53
C GLN A 109 12.34 46.48 24.97
N THR A 110 12.43 45.45 25.80
CA THR A 110 12.02 45.54 27.22
C THR A 110 12.99 46.39 28.03
N LYS A 111 12.51 46.89 29.18
CA LYS A 111 13.34 47.55 30.21
C LYS A 111 14.18 46.58 31.04
N GLU A 112 14.03 45.26 30.81
CA GLU A 112 14.88 44.25 31.43
C GLU A 112 16.34 44.49 31.03
N PHE A 113 17.28 44.20 31.93
CA PHE A 113 18.71 44.43 31.72
C PHE A 113 19.55 43.29 32.36
N GLY A 114 20.86 43.47 32.35
CA GLY A 114 21.77 42.61 33.10
C GLY A 114 21.81 41.16 32.61
N THR A 115 22.16 40.29 33.54
CA THR A 115 22.28 38.85 33.33
C THR A 115 20.93 38.18 33.12
N ASN A 116 19.84 38.67 33.74
CA ASN A 116 18.49 38.14 33.51
C ASN A 116 18.03 38.35 32.05
N LYS A 117 18.19 39.56 31.49
CA LYS A 117 17.86 39.80 30.07
C LYS A 117 18.64 38.87 29.14
N LYS A 118 19.93 38.68 29.43
CA LYS A 118 20.80 37.79 28.65
C LYS A 118 20.32 36.34 28.75
N ALA A 119 20.07 35.83 29.96
CA ALA A 119 19.59 34.47 30.20
C ALA A 119 18.24 34.22 29.50
N TRP A 120 17.34 35.21 29.48
CA TRP A 120 16.07 35.12 28.76
C TRP A 120 16.27 34.98 27.24
N ILE A 121 17.12 35.84 26.65
CA ILE A 121 17.46 35.75 25.22
C ILE A 121 18.11 34.40 24.90
N ASP A 122 19.06 33.95 25.72
CA ASP A 122 19.79 32.70 25.49
C ASP A 122 18.89 31.47 25.67
N SER A 123 17.88 31.53 26.55
CA SER A 123 16.86 30.47 26.69
C SER A 123 15.97 30.36 25.45
N VAL A 124 15.60 31.49 24.83
CA VAL A 124 14.88 31.48 23.54
C VAL A 124 15.75 30.88 22.43
N ARG A 125 17.04 31.23 22.38
CA ARG A 125 17.98 30.64 21.41
C ARG A 125 18.15 29.14 21.62
N ALA A 126 18.36 28.69 22.86
CA ALA A 126 18.42 27.27 23.20
C ALA A 126 17.16 26.53 22.74
N SER A 127 15.98 27.12 22.95
CA SER A 127 14.71 26.54 22.50
C SER A 127 14.61 26.38 20.98
N LYS A 128 15.31 27.21 20.19
CA LYS A 128 15.36 27.13 18.72
C LYS A 128 16.22 25.96 18.22
N GLU A 129 17.19 25.48 18.99
CA GLU A 129 18.14 24.45 18.55
C GLU A 129 17.46 23.15 18.10
N ILE A 130 16.28 22.81 18.63
CA ILE A 130 15.49 21.65 18.16
C ILE A 130 15.03 21.79 16.70
N ALA A 131 15.04 23.00 16.13
CA ALA A 131 14.82 23.22 14.70
C ALA A 131 15.81 22.40 13.87
N ASP A 132 17.08 22.32 14.28
CA ASP A 132 18.11 21.63 13.50
C ASP A 132 17.91 20.11 13.53
N THR A 133 17.48 19.53 14.67
CA THR A 133 17.01 18.13 14.73
C THR A 133 15.90 17.86 13.71
N HIS A 134 14.93 18.78 13.57
CA HIS A 134 13.83 18.62 12.62
C HIS A 134 14.25 18.88 11.16
N LYS A 135 15.24 19.76 10.91
CA LYS A 135 15.86 19.91 9.58
C LYS A 135 16.53 18.62 9.13
N ASP A 136 17.33 18.01 10.02
CA ASP A 136 18.01 16.75 9.73
C ASP A 136 17.01 15.61 9.53
N LEU A 137 15.91 15.58 10.31
CA LEU A 137 14.81 14.63 10.10
C LEU A 137 14.21 14.78 8.71
N VAL A 138 13.91 16.00 8.26
CA VAL A 138 13.40 16.26 6.91
C VAL A 138 14.39 15.72 5.88
N GLN A 139 15.66 16.10 5.98
CA GLN A 139 16.69 15.65 5.05
C GLN A 139 16.76 14.12 4.98
N ARG A 140 16.80 13.42 6.12
CA ARG A 140 16.81 11.96 6.16
C ARG A 140 15.54 11.36 5.57
N LEU A 141 14.37 11.95 5.82
CA LEU A 141 13.10 11.46 5.29
C LEU A 141 13.08 11.58 3.75
N GLU A 142 13.54 12.70 3.22
CA GLU A 142 13.56 12.95 1.78
C GLU A 142 14.58 12.05 1.08
N GLU A 143 15.84 12.11 1.50
CA GLU A 143 16.94 11.40 0.83
C GLU A 143 16.84 9.88 1.00
N ASN A 144 16.49 9.39 2.20
CA ASN A 144 16.52 7.95 2.49
C ASN A 144 15.21 7.22 2.22
N VAL A 145 14.11 7.94 2.06
CA VAL A 145 12.78 7.32 1.91
C VAL A 145 12.10 7.78 0.64
N ILE A 146 11.86 9.09 0.49
CA ILE A 146 11.09 9.64 -0.63
C ILE A 146 11.86 9.47 -1.94
N ASP A 147 13.08 9.98 -2.03
CA ASP A 147 13.89 9.96 -3.24
C ASP A 147 14.25 8.55 -3.69
N LYS A 148 14.54 7.66 -2.74
CA LYS A 148 14.79 6.24 -3.03
C LYS A 148 13.54 5.55 -3.57
N LEU A 149 12.35 5.86 -3.04
CA LEU A 149 11.10 5.30 -3.56
C LEU A 149 10.74 5.87 -4.94
N VAL A 150 10.96 7.17 -5.17
CA VAL A 150 10.83 7.82 -6.49
C VAL A 150 11.75 7.13 -7.50
N THR A 151 13.01 6.91 -7.14
CA THR A 151 14.02 6.24 -7.97
C THR A 151 13.61 4.81 -8.28
N TYR A 152 13.26 4.02 -7.25
CA TYR A 152 12.75 2.65 -7.41
C TYR A 152 11.56 2.60 -8.38
N LYS A 153 10.59 3.50 -8.20
CA LYS A 153 9.39 3.59 -9.06
C LYS A 153 9.78 3.88 -10.51
N LYS A 154 10.67 4.85 -10.73
CA LYS A 154 11.16 5.22 -12.07
C LYS A 154 11.84 4.05 -12.77
N GLU A 155 12.75 3.38 -12.09
CA GLU A 155 13.57 2.29 -12.64
C GLU A 155 12.78 1.01 -12.91
N ASN A 156 11.85 0.65 -12.02
CA ASN A 156 11.18 -0.65 -12.10
C ASN A 156 9.90 -0.63 -12.96
N TYR A 157 9.22 0.51 -13.03
CA TYR A 157 7.97 0.61 -13.80
C TYR A 157 8.16 1.22 -15.19
N GLY A 158 9.06 2.21 -15.32
CA GLY A 158 9.32 2.96 -16.57
C GLY A 158 8.08 3.69 -17.10
N LYS A 159 8.06 5.03 -17.05
CA LYS A 159 6.95 5.80 -17.65
C LYS A 159 7.13 5.93 -19.16
N SER A 160 6.10 5.55 -19.93
CA SER A 160 5.85 6.08 -21.28
C SER A 160 4.84 7.23 -21.17
N ILE A 161 4.78 8.11 -22.18
CA ILE A 161 3.92 9.32 -22.23
C ILE A 161 2.45 9.01 -21.90
N LEU A 162 1.98 7.79 -22.18
CA LEU A 162 0.58 7.41 -21.98
C LEU A 162 0.36 6.26 -20.97
N HIS A 163 1.39 5.44 -20.67
CA HIS A 163 1.24 4.24 -19.84
C HIS A 163 2.54 3.78 -19.15
N VAL A 164 2.39 2.91 -18.14
CA VAL A 164 3.53 2.25 -17.49
C VAL A 164 4.06 1.13 -18.38
N LYS A 165 5.31 1.26 -18.84
CA LYS A 165 5.94 0.39 -19.84
C LYS A 165 5.95 -1.08 -19.39
N LYS A 166 6.35 -1.33 -18.14
CA LYS A 166 6.47 -2.71 -17.65
C LYS A 166 5.13 -3.45 -17.54
N ILE A 167 4.07 -2.73 -17.18
CA ILE A 167 2.71 -3.28 -17.07
C ILE A 167 2.18 -3.67 -18.46
N LYS A 168 2.40 -2.81 -19.46
CA LYS A 168 2.03 -3.10 -20.85
C LYS A 168 2.76 -4.29 -21.44
N GLU A 169 4.03 -4.47 -21.09
CA GLU A 169 4.81 -5.64 -21.50
C GLU A 169 4.16 -6.94 -20.99
N PHE A 170 3.79 -7.01 -19.71
CA PHE A 170 3.10 -8.18 -19.16
C PHE A 170 1.72 -8.41 -19.79
N GLU A 171 0.95 -7.34 -20.02
CA GLU A 171 -0.37 -7.44 -20.64
C GLU A 171 -0.29 -8.05 -22.04
N HIS A 172 0.64 -7.55 -22.87
CA HIS A 172 0.88 -8.07 -24.19
C HIS A 172 1.40 -9.52 -24.18
N ASP A 173 2.25 -9.88 -23.22
CA ASP A 173 2.75 -11.26 -23.09
C ASP A 173 1.63 -12.25 -22.73
N PHE A 174 0.71 -11.86 -21.84
CA PHE A 174 -0.49 -12.66 -21.58
C PHE A 174 -1.41 -12.76 -22.80
N GLU A 175 -1.66 -11.64 -23.51
CA GLU A 175 -2.45 -11.65 -24.73
C GLU A 175 -1.86 -12.60 -25.77
N ARG A 176 -0.54 -12.58 -25.95
CA ARG A 176 0.19 -13.48 -26.84
C ARG A 176 0.04 -14.93 -26.41
N ALA A 177 0.23 -15.24 -25.13
CA ALA A 177 0.08 -16.58 -24.58
C ALA A 177 -1.35 -17.12 -24.71
N GLN A 178 -2.36 -16.26 -24.62
CA GLN A 178 -3.79 -16.66 -24.67
C GLN A 178 -4.41 -16.63 -26.08
N LYS A 179 -3.75 -16.00 -27.06
CA LYS A 179 -4.32 -15.76 -28.40
C LYS A 179 -4.78 -17.01 -29.13
N SER A 180 -3.94 -18.06 -29.17
CA SER A 180 -4.28 -19.32 -29.84
C SER A 180 -5.39 -20.07 -29.11
N TRP A 181 -5.38 -20.01 -27.78
CA TRP A 181 -6.38 -20.63 -26.91
C TRP A 181 -7.78 -20.04 -27.12
N ILE A 182 -7.91 -18.70 -27.13
CA ILE A 182 -9.19 -18.03 -27.40
C ILE A 182 -9.75 -18.45 -28.77
N LYS A 183 -8.91 -18.44 -29.81
CA LYS A 183 -9.33 -18.88 -31.16
C LYS A 183 -9.84 -20.33 -31.18
N LEU A 184 -9.26 -21.20 -30.36
CA LEU A 184 -9.69 -22.60 -30.26
C LEU A 184 -11.01 -22.74 -29.50
N LEU A 185 -11.19 -21.98 -28.42
CA LEU A 185 -12.47 -21.90 -27.70
C LEU A 185 -13.60 -21.37 -28.61
N ASP A 186 -13.31 -20.37 -29.45
CA ASP A 186 -14.29 -19.85 -30.42
C ASP A 186 -14.70 -20.91 -31.45
N LYS A 187 -13.75 -21.71 -31.96
CA LYS A 187 -14.04 -22.84 -32.85
C LYS A 187 -14.90 -23.90 -32.18
N ILE A 188 -14.60 -24.24 -30.92
CA ILE A 188 -15.38 -25.18 -30.10
C ILE A 188 -16.80 -24.65 -29.90
N SER A 189 -16.96 -23.38 -29.54
CA SER A 189 -18.25 -22.73 -29.33
C SER A 189 -19.09 -22.74 -30.61
N LYS A 190 -18.49 -22.40 -31.76
CA LYS A 190 -19.14 -22.45 -33.07
C LYS A 190 -19.56 -23.87 -33.44
N ALA A 191 -18.66 -24.85 -33.36
CA ALA A 191 -18.97 -26.24 -33.71
C ALA A 191 -20.02 -26.86 -32.76
N ARG A 192 -20.00 -26.50 -31.47
CA ARG A 192 -21.05 -26.88 -30.51
C ARG A 192 -22.41 -26.37 -30.97
N LYS A 193 -22.50 -25.09 -31.37
CA LYS A 193 -23.75 -24.50 -31.85
C LYS A 193 -24.25 -25.19 -33.13
N GLU A 194 -23.36 -25.36 -34.12
CA GLU A 194 -23.67 -26.06 -35.37
C GLU A 194 -24.23 -27.47 -35.10
N TYR A 195 -23.56 -28.26 -34.23
CA TYR A 195 -24.03 -29.58 -33.83
C TYR A 195 -25.39 -29.53 -33.12
N GLN A 196 -25.59 -28.61 -32.16
CA GLN A 196 -26.85 -28.49 -31.43
C GLN A 196 -28.02 -28.14 -32.35
N ASP A 197 -27.81 -27.28 -33.34
CA ASP A 197 -28.83 -26.88 -34.30
C ASP A 197 -29.18 -28.03 -35.25
N ALA A 198 -28.19 -28.73 -35.81
CA ALA A 198 -28.41 -29.92 -36.64
C ALA A 198 -29.08 -31.06 -35.85
N HIS A 199 -28.70 -31.28 -34.60
CA HIS A 199 -29.33 -32.27 -33.73
C HIS A 199 -30.80 -31.93 -33.44
N ARG A 200 -31.13 -30.65 -33.21
CA ARG A 200 -32.51 -30.18 -33.07
C ARG A 200 -33.31 -30.43 -34.35
N GLN A 201 -32.73 -30.19 -35.52
CA GLN A 201 -33.38 -30.42 -36.81
C GLN A 201 -33.63 -31.92 -37.07
N TRP A 202 -32.64 -32.77 -36.77
CA TRP A 202 -32.82 -34.23 -36.82
C TRP A 202 -33.95 -34.69 -35.89
N LYS A 203 -34.02 -34.21 -34.65
CA LYS A 203 -35.10 -34.56 -33.71
C LYS A 203 -36.47 -34.10 -34.19
N LYS A 204 -36.57 -32.93 -34.82
CA LYS A 204 -37.81 -32.48 -35.47
C LYS A 204 -38.23 -33.40 -36.61
N ALA A 205 -37.28 -33.83 -37.45
CA ALA A 205 -37.54 -34.77 -38.53
C ALA A 205 -37.98 -36.15 -38.02
N GLU A 206 -37.38 -36.67 -36.94
CA GLU A 206 -37.81 -37.92 -36.30
C GLU A 206 -39.23 -37.84 -35.74
N THR A 207 -39.64 -36.69 -35.21
CA THR A 207 -41.02 -36.50 -34.73
C THR A 207 -41.98 -36.44 -35.91
N ALA A 208 -41.63 -35.72 -36.98
CA ALA A 208 -42.45 -35.63 -38.19
C ALA A 208 -42.61 -36.99 -38.89
N GLU A 209 -41.52 -37.78 -38.98
CA GLU A 209 -41.56 -39.14 -39.54
C GLU A 209 -42.46 -40.06 -38.72
N ARG A 210 -42.38 -40.02 -37.38
CA ARG A 210 -43.31 -40.76 -36.52
C ARG A 210 -44.77 -40.39 -36.73
N ILE A 211 -45.07 -39.10 -36.91
CA ILE A 211 -46.43 -38.64 -37.21
C ILE A 211 -46.90 -39.18 -38.56
N ILE A 212 -46.10 -39.04 -39.62
CA ILE A 212 -46.40 -39.51 -40.98
C ILE A 212 -46.55 -41.04 -41.04
N GLU A 213 -45.69 -41.78 -40.34
CA GLU A 213 -45.75 -43.24 -40.29
C GLU A 213 -47.03 -43.73 -39.58
N SER A 214 -47.51 -42.97 -38.58
CA SER A 214 -48.75 -43.27 -37.85
C SER A 214 -50.04 -42.86 -38.58
N ASP A 215 -49.94 -42.06 -39.64
CA ASP A 215 -51.07 -41.62 -40.43
C ASP A 215 -51.54 -42.72 -41.40
N ARG A 216 -52.79 -43.15 -41.25
CA ARG A 216 -53.42 -44.18 -42.09
C ARG A 216 -53.70 -43.68 -43.51
N GLY A 217 -53.72 -42.36 -43.74
CA GLY A 217 -53.92 -41.74 -45.05
C GLY A 217 -52.62 -41.36 -45.78
N ALA A 218 -51.45 -41.53 -45.17
CA ALA A 218 -50.17 -41.17 -45.78
C ALA A 218 -49.74 -42.19 -46.85
N GLU A 219 -49.40 -41.67 -48.04
CA GLU A 219 -48.90 -42.46 -49.17
C GLU A 219 -47.49 -43.00 -48.92
N ASP A 220 -47.14 -44.13 -49.55
CA ASP A 220 -45.82 -44.77 -49.39
C ASP A 220 -44.66 -43.85 -49.80
N GLU A 221 -44.87 -42.99 -50.80
CA GLU A 221 -43.89 -41.98 -51.22
C GLU A 221 -43.63 -40.94 -50.12
N GLN A 222 -44.68 -40.54 -49.38
CA GLN A 222 -44.56 -39.58 -48.27
C GLN A 222 -43.79 -40.19 -47.10
N LYS A 223 -44.06 -41.46 -46.77
CA LYS A 223 -43.32 -42.22 -45.74
C LYS A 223 -41.85 -42.40 -46.13
N ALA A 224 -41.57 -42.76 -47.38
CA ALA A 224 -40.22 -42.88 -47.90
C ALA A 224 -39.44 -41.55 -47.82
N LYS A 225 -40.07 -40.44 -48.21
CA LYS A 225 -39.48 -39.10 -48.14
C LYS A 225 -39.18 -38.66 -46.70
N ALA A 226 -40.05 -38.99 -45.75
CA ALA A 226 -39.83 -38.72 -44.33
C ALA A 226 -38.63 -39.51 -43.78
N LYS A 227 -38.54 -40.81 -44.07
CA LYS A 227 -37.40 -41.68 -43.71
C LYS A 227 -36.08 -41.20 -44.33
N MET A 228 -36.07 -40.80 -45.60
CA MET A 228 -34.89 -40.20 -46.25
C MET A 228 -34.46 -38.89 -45.57
N SER A 229 -35.41 -38.03 -45.22
CA SER A 229 -35.12 -36.75 -44.53
C SER A 229 -34.49 -36.98 -43.15
N VAL A 230 -35.01 -37.94 -42.37
CA VAL A 230 -34.42 -38.34 -41.09
C VAL A 230 -32.99 -38.85 -41.28
N SER A 231 -32.76 -39.73 -42.26
CA SER A 231 -31.42 -40.26 -42.57
C SER A 231 -30.42 -39.15 -42.93
N SER A 232 -30.83 -38.19 -43.76
CA SER A 232 -30.00 -37.04 -44.15
C SER A 232 -29.61 -36.18 -42.96
N TYR A 233 -30.59 -35.74 -42.15
CA TYR A 233 -30.32 -34.90 -40.97
C TYR A 233 -29.52 -35.62 -39.89
N ARG A 234 -29.71 -36.93 -39.73
CA ARG A 234 -28.90 -37.74 -38.82
C ARG A 234 -27.44 -37.75 -39.26
N LYS A 235 -27.17 -38.01 -40.55
CA LYS A 235 -25.81 -38.01 -41.11
C LYS A 235 -25.13 -36.66 -40.95
N GLU A 236 -25.85 -35.56 -41.16
CA GLU A 236 -25.35 -34.21 -40.92
C GLU A 236 -25.02 -33.97 -39.45
N ALA A 237 -25.92 -34.33 -38.53
CA ALA A 237 -25.71 -34.19 -37.09
C ALA A 237 -24.50 -35.01 -36.59
N ASP A 238 -24.33 -36.25 -37.07
CA ASP A 238 -23.20 -37.12 -36.72
C ASP A 238 -21.86 -36.57 -37.28
N SER A 239 -21.87 -35.98 -38.47
CA SER A 239 -20.71 -35.28 -39.04
C SER A 239 -20.29 -34.07 -38.20
N LEU A 240 -21.26 -33.21 -37.84
CA LEU A 240 -20.99 -32.03 -37.00
C LEU A 240 -20.60 -32.39 -35.58
N LYS A 241 -21.14 -33.49 -35.03
CA LYS A 241 -20.70 -34.07 -33.75
C LYS A 241 -19.23 -34.45 -33.79
N SER A 242 -18.80 -35.13 -34.85
CA SER A 242 -17.41 -35.56 -35.05
C SER A 242 -16.47 -34.36 -35.16
N LYS A 243 -16.87 -33.32 -35.90
CA LYS A 243 -16.14 -32.05 -36.00
C LYS A 243 -16.02 -31.33 -34.65
N TYR A 244 -17.11 -31.29 -33.87
CA TYR A 244 -17.09 -30.71 -32.53
C TYR A 244 -16.15 -31.48 -31.59
N GLN A 245 -16.22 -32.81 -31.61
CA GLN A 245 -15.35 -33.68 -30.81
C GLN A 245 -13.87 -33.48 -31.17
N GLN A 246 -13.55 -33.37 -32.47
CA GLN A 246 -12.20 -33.07 -32.93
C GLN A 246 -11.66 -31.77 -32.32
N HIS A 247 -12.43 -30.68 -32.35
CA HIS A 247 -11.99 -29.41 -31.73
C HIS A 247 -11.83 -29.51 -30.21
N VAL A 248 -12.65 -30.30 -29.53
CA VAL A 248 -12.50 -30.57 -28.09
C VAL A 248 -11.20 -31.32 -27.82
N ASP A 249 -10.84 -32.29 -28.65
CA ASP A 249 -9.61 -33.06 -28.48
C ASP A 249 -8.36 -32.24 -28.87
N ASP A 250 -8.44 -31.40 -29.90
CA ASP A 250 -7.41 -30.39 -30.22
C ASP A 250 -7.13 -29.49 -29.00
N MET A 251 -8.18 -29.09 -28.27
CA MET A 251 -8.07 -28.28 -27.05
C MET A 251 -7.41 -29.03 -25.91
N LYS A 252 -7.79 -30.29 -25.66
CA LYS A 252 -7.13 -31.11 -24.64
C LYS A 252 -5.63 -31.24 -24.91
N ASN A 253 -5.25 -31.39 -26.18
CA ASN A 253 -3.84 -31.48 -26.60
C ASN A 253 -3.10 -30.13 -26.47
N ALA A 254 -3.76 -29.02 -26.76
CA ALA A 254 -3.16 -27.68 -26.66
C ALA A 254 -3.08 -27.15 -25.21
N ARG A 255 -3.93 -27.67 -24.31
CA ARG A 255 -4.10 -27.16 -22.94
C ARG A 255 -2.80 -27.10 -22.12
N PRO A 256 -1.95 -28.15 -22.05
CA PRO A 256 -0.75 -28.10 -21.22
C PRO A 256 0.18 -26.95 -21.64
N HIS A 257 0.42 -26.79 -22.95
CA HIS A 257 1.27 -25.73 -23.46
C HIS A 257 0.69 -24.33 -23.19
N TYR A 258 -0.63 -24.17 -23.33
CA TYR A 258 -1.32 -22.93 -22.97
C TYR A 258 -1.16 -22.59 -21.48
N GLU A 259 -1.43 -23.55 -20.60
CA GLU A 259 -1.30 -23.33 -19.15
C GLU A 259 0.13 -22.97 -18.76
N ASP A 260 1.13 -23.63 -19.34
CA ASP A 260 2.54 -23.37 -19.04
C ASP A 260 2.97 -21.99 -19.53
N ALA A 261 2.55 -21.57 -20.73
CA ALA A 261 2.80 -20.23 -21.24
C ALA A 261 2.15 -19.15 -20.34
N MET A 262 0.92 -19.36 -19.88
CA MET A 262 0.26 -18.43 -18.95
C MET A 262 0.96 -18.37 -17.59
N LYS A 263 1.38 -19.53 -17.05
CA LYS A 263 2.11 -19.62 -15.77
C LYS A 263 3.47 -18.95 -15.83
N GLU A 264 4.17 -19.04 -16.96
CA GLU A 264 5.47 -18.38 -17.17
C GLU A 264 5.34 -16.86 -17.04
N VAL A 265 4.37 -16.25 -17.73
CA VAL A 265 4.11 -14.80 -17.60
C VAL A 265 3.65 -14.46 -16.17
N LEU A 266 2.76 -15.27 -15.57
CA LEU A 266 2.29 -15.05 -14.19
C LEU A 266 3.44 -15.07 -13.18
N ASN A 267 4.39 -16.00 -13.30
CA ASN A 267 5.54 -16.09 -12.43
C ASN A 267 6.42 -14.85 -12.53
N ARG A 268 6.61 -14.28 -13.73
CA ARG A 268 7.30 -12.99 -13.88
C ARG A 268 6.57 -11.85 -13.17
N THR A 269 5.23 -11.83 -13.18
CA THR A 269 4.47 -10.84 -12.38
C THR A 269 4.61 -11.08 -10.87
N HIS A 270 4.75 -12.34 -10.42
CA HIS A 270 5.02 -12.66 -9.02
C HIS A 270 6.40 -12.19 -8.60
N ASP A 271 7.43 -12.42 -9.41
CA ASP A 271 8.78 -11.94 -9.12
C ASP A 271 8.83 -10.41 -9.06
N PHE A 272 8.10 -9.75 -9.95
CA PHE A 272 7.96 -8.30 -9.93
C PHE A 272 7.30 -7.82 -8.62
N GLU A 273 6.22 -8.46 -8.18
CA GLU A 273 5.57 -8.10 -6.91
C GLU A 273 6.43 -8.42 -5.68
N ARG A 274 7.18 -9.53 -5.68
CA ARG A 274 8.14 -9.86 -4.60
C ARG A 274 9.17 -8.75 -4.43
N LYS A 275 9.72 -8.22 -5.54
CA LYS A 275 10.67 -7.09 -5.50
C LYS A 275 10.04 -5.85 -4.87
N ARG A 276 8.79 -5.53 -5.25
CA ARG A 276 8.05 -4.38 -4.70
C ARG A 276 7.80 -4.53 -3.20
N LEU A 277 7.33 -5.69 -2.76
CA LEU A 277 7.08 -5.95 -1.33
C LEU A 277 8.38 -5.92 -0.51
N ALA A 278 9.47 -6.44 -1.04
CA ALA A 278 10.79 -6.35 -0.41
C ALA A 278 11.25 -4.88 -0.30
N GLN A 279 11.06 -4.08 -1.36
CA GLN A 279 11.36 -2.65 -1.33
C GLN A 279 10.53 -1.92 -0.28
N PHE A 280 9.24 -2.22 -0.16
CA PHE A 280 8.38 -1.59 0.86
C PHE A 280 8.89 -1.89 2.27
N LYS A 281 9.35 -3.11 2.54
CA LYS A 281 9.99 -3.45 3.82
C LYS A 281 11.22 -2.58 4.10
N VAL A 282 12.07 -2.34 3.09
CA VAL A 282 13.21 -1.42 3.19
C VAL A 282 12.72 0.01 3.47
N THR A 283 11.75 0.50 2.70
CA THR A 283 11.17 1.83 2.87
C THR A 283 10.59 2.04 4.28
N TYR A 284 9.86 1.08 4.85
CA TYR A 284 9.36 1.18 6.23
C TYR A 284 10.48 1.20 7.27
N THR A 285 11.55 0.45 7.02
CA THR A 285 12.73 0.41 7.91
C THR A 285 13.45 1.75 7.89
N GLU A 286 13.67 2.33 6.72
CA GLU A 286 14.31 3.64 6.58
C GLU A 286 13.40 4.77 7.11
N LEU A 287 12.09 4.70 6.89
CA LEU A 287 11.13 5.62 7.50
C LEU A 287 11.25 5.63 9.02
N HIS A 288 11.25 4.46 9.65
CA HIS A 288 11.42 4.35 11.10
C HIS A 288 12.74 5.00 11.56
N LYS A 289 13.85 4.72 10.89
CA LYS A 289 15.15 5.32 11.22
C LYS A 289 15.18 6.84 11.03
N SER A 290 14.59 7.36 9.96
CA SER A 290 14.59 8.79 9.66
C SER A 290 13.81 9.59 10.71
N LEU A 291 12.73 9.02 11.25
CA LEU A 291 11.82 9.69 12.20
C LEU A 291 12.28 9.65 13.66
N ILE A 292 13.21 8.77 14.03
CA ILE A 292 13.72 8.70 15.40
C ILE A 292 14.70 9.87 15.65
N ILE A 293 14.47 10.61 16.73
CA ILE A 293 15.26 11.79 17.12
C ILE A 293 15.98 11.65 18.47
N ASP A 294 15.74 10.57 19.23
CA ASP A 294 16.22 10.41 20.61
C ASP A 294 17.75 10.47 20.75
N LYS A 295 18.48 10.14 19.67
CA LYS A 295 19.94 10.15 19.59
C LYS A 295 20.50 11.31 18.76
N ASP A 296 19.65 12.27 18.40
CA ASP A 296 20.06 13.42 17.61
C ASP A 296 20.99 14.32 18.45
N PRO A 297 22.20 14.65 17.95
CA PRO A 297 23.18 15.39 18.73
C PRO A 297 22.72 16.80 19.10
N HIS A 298 21.83 17.42 18.30
CA HIS A 298 21.31 18.76 18.59
C HIS A 298 20.45 18.79 19.85
N LEU A 299 19.82 17.68 20.25
CA LEU A 299 19.08 17.62 21.52
C LEU A 299 20.01 17.78 22.73
N LYS A 300 21.23 17.23 22.65
CA LYS A 300 22.24 17.41 23.69
C LYS A 300 22.73 18.86 23.73
N THR A 301 23.05 19.44 22.57
CA THR A 301 23.45 20.85 22.45
C THR A 301 22.38 21.78 23.01
N MET A 302 21.10 21.53 22.72
CA MET A 302 19.98 22.28 23.27
C MET A 302 19.96 22.22 24.80
N SER A 303 20.10 21.02 25.38
CA SER A 303 20.12 20.85 26.83
C SER A 303 21.28 21.61 27.49
N GLU A 304 22.48 21.52 26.91
CA GLU A 304 23.66 22.23 27.42
C GLU A 304 23.51 23.76 27.30
N ALA A 305 22.88 24.24 26.22
CA ALA A 305 22.58 25.66 26.02
C ALA A 305 21.60 26.19 27.07
N PHE A 306 20.55 25.43 27.42
CA PHE A 306 19.64 25.79 28.51
C PHE A 306 20.36 25.85 29.86
N THR A 307 21.15 24.83 30.19
CA THR A 307 21.94 24.82 31.44
C THR A 307 22.82 26.06 31.53
N LYS A 308 23.56 26.39 30.47
CA LYS A 308 24.41 27.57 30.43
C LYS A 308 23.64 28.89 30.55
N ALA A 309 22.46 28.99 29.94
CA ALA A 309 21.62 30.18 30.05
C ALA A 309 21.21 30.43 31.51
N ILE A 310 20.75 29.37 32.20
CA ILE A 310 20.34 29.40 33.60
C ILE A 310 21.53 29.73 34.52
N GLU A 311 22.66 29.05 34.35
CA GLU A 311 23.87 29.28 35.14
C GLU A 311 24.45 30.70 34.95
N SER A 312 24.14 31.36 33.84
CA SER A 312 24.61 32.74 33.58
C SER A 312 23.79 33.83 34.26
N LEU A 313 22.64 33.47 34.87
CA LEU A 313 21.79 34.40 35.60
C LEU A 313 22.35 34.63 37.00
N ASP A 314 22.67 35.88 37.32
CA ASP A 314 23.27 36.29 38.59
C ASP A 314 22.45 37.45 39.18
N VAL A 315 21.63 37.09 40.18
CA VAL A 315 20.69 38.01 40.84
C VAL A 315 21.44 39.15 41.52
N GLU A 316 22.50 38.83 42.28
CA GLU A 316 23.24 39.84 43.04
C GLU A 316 23.99 40.79 42.11
N LYS A 317 24.54 40.28 41.01
CA LYS A 317 25.18 41.14 40.00
C LYS A 317 24.20 42.13 39.38
N ASP A 318 22.98 41.71 39.07
CA ASP A 318 21.97 42.59 38.49
C ASP A 318 21.48 43.65 39.50
N ILE A 319 21.24 43.26 40.76
CA ILE A 319 20.86 44.18 41.84
C ILE A 319 21.98 45.20 42.13
N ASN A 320 23.23 44.73 42.25
CA ASN A 320 24.37 45.60 42.47
C ASN A 320 24.55 46.60 41.32
N TRP A 321 24.45 46.14 40.07
CA TRP A 321 24.51 47.03 38.91
C TRP A 321 23.39 48.09 38.94
N TRP A 322 22.17 47.71 39.35
CA TRP A 322 21.08 48.67 39.47
C TRP A 322 21.36 49.74 40.53
N ASN A 323 21.83 49.33 41.72
CA ASN A 323 22.10 50.25 42.82
C ASN A 323 23.17 51.29 42.46
N THR A 324 24.21 50.89 41.73
CA THR A 324 25.29 51.80 41.31
C THR A 324 24.87 52.81 40.23
N HIS A 325 23.83 52.52 39.44
CA HIS A 325 23.41 53.38 38.32
C HIS A 325 22.13 54.18 38.60
N TYR A 326 21.23 53.63 39.40
CA TYR A 326 19.89 54.19 39.66
C TYR A 326 19.46 54.15 41.13
N GLY A 327 20.20 53.46 42.01
CA GLY A 327 19.84 53.28 43.41
C GLY A 327 20.65 54.13 44.38
N SER A 328 20.77 53.63 45.62
CA SER A 328 21.37 54.35 46.76
C SER A 328 22.84 54.71 46.58
N ASP A 329 23.55 53.99 45.71
CA ASP A 329 25.00 54.15 45.54
C ASP A 329 25.33 55.21 44.46
N THR A 330 24.30 55.81 43.87
CA THR A 330 24.46 56.93 42.95
C THR A 330 24.88 58.20 43.69
N ASN A 331 25.76 58.98 43.07
CA ASN A 331 26.23 60.23 43.66
C ASN A 331 25.10 61.26 43.69
N SER A 332 24.71 61.69 44.89
CA SER A 332 23.70 62.72 45.09
C SER A 332 24.35 64.07 45.37
N ALA A 333 24.04 65.06 44.55
CA ALA A 333 24.42 66.44 44.81
C ALA A 333 23.47 67.03 45.86
N TRP A 334 23.85 66.88 47.13
CA TRP A 334 23.10 67.47 48.23
C TRP A 334 23.26 68.99 48.23
N PRO A 335 22.19 69.76 48.50
CA PRO A 335 22.29 71.21 48.58
C PRO A 335 23.37 71.65 49.57
N SER A 336 24.30 72.47 49.08
CA SER A 336 25.28 73.18 49.89
C SER A 336 25.04 74.69 49.79
N PHE A 337 25.57 75.45 50.74
CA PHE A 337 25.51 76.91 50.66
C PHE A 337 26.19 77.41 49.37
N GLU A 338 25.50 78.24 48.61
CA GLU A 338 26.02 78.89 47.41
C GLU A 338 26.11 80.40 47.67
N GLU A 339 27.31 80.98 47.57
CA GLU A 339 27.49 82.42 47.66
C GLU A 339 26.89 83.12 46.44
N LEU A 340 26.16 84.21 46.69
CA LEU A 340 25.67 85.10 45.64
C LEU A 340 26.87 85.68 44.90
N LYS A 341 26.97 85.38 43.60
CA LYS A 341 27.94 86.00 42.71
C LYS A 341 27.41 87.39 42.32
N ASP A 342 28.13 88.42 42.72
CA ASP A 342 27.90 89.82 42.33
C ASP A 342 27.96 90.03 40.80
#